data_AF-A0AA95M024-F1
#
_entry.id   AF-A0AA95M024-F1
#
_cell.length_a   1.000
_cell.length_b   1.000
_cell.length_c   1.000
_cell.angle_alpha   90.00
_cell.angle_beta   90.00
_cell.angle_gamma   90.00
#
_symmetry.space_group_name_H-M   'P 1'
#
loop_
_entity.id
_entity.type
_entity.pdbx_description
1 polymer ?
#
loop_
_entity_poly.entity_id
_entity_poly.type
_entity_poly.pdbx_seq_one_letter_code
_entity_poly.pdbx_strand_id
1 'polypeptide(L)'
;MIQNRLGWLFLGFAGCFGLLFILMAGEGNGLVNCQIDGTMQLNFLGIKIAEDISTTETWNQFGTYFYLWSILPFVLTIVCYRKFLKLVPTKNKSFA
;
A
#
# COMPACT_ATOMS: atom_id res chain seq x y z
N MET A 1 -17.06 -16.59 -19.76
CA MET A 1 -17.70 -15.48 -19.01
C MET A 1 -17.21 -15.37 -17.56
N ILE A 2 -17.08 -16.49 -16.82
CA ILE A 2 -16.63 -16.50 -15.41
C ILE A 2 -15.16 -16.08 -15.23
N GLN A 3 -14.24 -16.54 -16.10
CA GLN A 3 -12.82 -16.18 -16.02
C GLN A 3 -12.57 -14.67 -16.20
N ASN A 4 -13.32 -14.00 -17.09
CA ASN A 4 -13.24 -12.55 -17.22
C ASN A 4 -13.68 -11.83 -15.93
N ARG A 5 -14.80 -12.25 -15.32
CA ARG A 5 -15.25 -11.66 -14.03
C ARG A 5 -14.20 -11.83 -12.93
N LEU A 6 -13.56 -13.00 -12.87
CA LEU A 6 -12.49 -13.28 -11.91
C LEU A 6 -11.27 -12.37 -12.15
N GLY A 7 -10.90 -12.15 -13.41
CA GLY A 7 -9.84 -11.23 -13.78
C GLY A 7 -10.10 -9.80 -13.29
N TRP A 8 -11.29 -9.25 -13.55
CA TRP A 8 -11.66 -7.90 -13.09
C TRP A 8 -11.66 -7.77 -11.56
N LEU A 9 -11.96 -8.84 -10.81
CA LEU A 9 -11.78 -8.85 -9.35
C LEU A 9 -10.31 -8.69 -8.95
N PHE A 10 -9.38 -9.36 -9.64
CA PHE A 10 -7.95 -9.17 -9.40
C PHE A 10 -7.48 -7.74 -9.70
N LEU A 11 -8.08 -7.06 -10.69
CA LEU A 11 -7.80 -5.63 -10.93
C LEU A 11 -8.29 -4.76 -9.76
N GLY A 12 -9.49 -5.04 -9.24
CA GLY A 12 -10.01 -4.36 -8.05
C GLY A 12 -9.08 -4.53 -6.84
N PHE A 13 -8.64 -5.76 -6.56
CA PHE A 13 -7.68 -6.02 -5.49
C PHE A 13 -6.34 -5.33 -5.72
N ALA A 14 -5.83 -5.31 -6.96
CA ALA A 14 -4.61 -4.58 -7.29
C ALA A 14 -4.76 -3.08 -7.00
N GLY A 15 -5.90 -2.48 -7.34
CA GLY A 15 -6.20 -1.08 -7.01
C GLY A 15 -6.21 -0.82 -5.51
N CYS A 16 -6.90 -1.66 -4.73
CA CYS A 16 -6.97 -1.52 -3.27
C CYS A 16 -5.59 -1.64 -2.61
N PHE A 17 -4.80 -2.64 -2.99
CA PHE A 17 -3.44 -2.79 -2.46
C PHE A 17 -2.52 -1.65 -2.91
N GLY A 18 -2.71 -1.13 -4.13
CA GLY A 18 -1.93 0.01 -4.63
C GLY A 18 -2.20 1.27 -3.83
N LEU A 19 -3.46 1.55 -3.51
CA LEU A 19 -3.85 2.66 -2.63
C LEU A 19 -3.29 2.47 -1.21
N LEU A 20 -3.36 1.25 -0.67
CA LEU A 20 -2.81 0.97 0.65
C LEU A 20 -1.28 1.19 0.69
N PHE A 21 -0.57 0.78 -0.36
CA PHE A 21 0.86 1.07 -0.51
C PHE A 21 1.14 2.58 -0.48
N ILE A 22 0.41 3.37 -1.28
CA ILE A 22 0.60 4.82 -1.35
C ILE A 22 0.36 5.47 0.01
N LEU A 23 -0.69 5.07 0.72
CA LEU A 23 -1.01 5.59 2.04
C LEU A 23 0.09 5.26 3.06
N MET A 24 0.56 4.01 3.10
CA MET A 24 1.62 3.60 4.02
C MET A 24 2.95 4.28 3.71
N ALA A 25 3.34 4.37 2.44
CA ALA A 25 4.57 5.02 2.03
C ALA A 25 4.51 6.54 2.27
N GLY A 26 3.35 7.16 2.07
CA GLY A 26 3.11 8.57 2.35
C GLY A 26 3.24 8.89 3.83
N GLU A 27 2.62 8.09 4.69
CA GLU A 27 2.77 8.20 6.14
C GLU A 27 4.22 8.00 6.57
N GLY A 28 4.90 6.95 6.06
CA GLY A 28 6.32 6.74 6.29
C GLY A 28 7.17 7.97 5.97
N ASN A 29 6.89 8.63 4.84
CA ASN A 29 7.56 9.86 4.43
C ASN A 29 7.29 11.04 5.37
N GLY A 30 6.04 11.20 5.80
CA GLY A 30 5.66 12.25 6.74
C GLY A 30 6.35 12.06 8.08
N LEU A 31 6.40 10.82 8.59
CA LEU A 31 7.02 10.50 9.86
C LEU A 31 8.52 10.75 9.86
N VAL A 32 9.26 10.27 8.85
CA VAL A 32 10.74 10.40 8.80
C VAL A 32 11.22 11.85 8.63
N ASN A 33 10.42 12.71 7.99
CA ASN A 33 10.78 14.11 7.74
C ASN A 33 10.23 15.08 8.80
N CYS A 34 9.47 14.59 9.78
CA CYS A 34 8.91 15.42 10.85
C CYS A 34 9.76 15.33 12.11
N GLN A 35 10.04 16.49 12.70
CA GLN A 35 10.51 16.57 14.08
C GLN A 35 9.29 16.70 14.99
N ILE A 36 9.29 15.95 16.08
CA ILE A 36 8.22 16.03 17.08
C ILE A 36 8.72 16.73 18.33
N ASP A 37 7.90 17.65 18.83
CA ASP A 37 8.09 18.39 20.07
C ASP A 37 6.93 18.06 21.01
N GLY A 38 7.24 17.41 22.13
CA GLY A 38 6.26 16.87 23.06
C GLY A 38 5.77 15.46 22.71
N THR A 39 4.68 15.06 23.39
CA THR A 39 4.13 13.71 23.33
C THR A 39 3.12 13.59 22.18
N MET A 40 3.39 12.68 21.24
CA MET A 40 2.59 12.47 20.04
C MET A 40 1.92 11.09 20.03
N GLN A 41 0.77 11.02 19.36
CA GLN A 41 0.04 9.79 19.09
C GLN A 41 0.07 9.49 17.59
N LEU A 42 0.42 8.26 17.24
CA LEU A 42 0.43 7.77 15.86
C LEU A 42 -0.89 7.08 15.53
N ASN A 43 -1.64 7.66 14.61
CA ASN A 43 -2.88 7.10 14.08
C ASN A 43 -2.74 6.83 12.59
N PHE A 44 -3.18 5.66 12.14
CA PHE A 44 -3.20 5.32 10.72
C PHE A 44 -4.54 4.71 10.37
N LEU A 45 -5.21 5.26 9.34
CA LEU A 45 -6.54 4.83 8.90
C LEU A 45 -7.59 4.77 10.05
N GLY A 46 -7.49 5.68 11.01
CA GLY A 46 -8.37 5.73 12.18
C GLY A 46 -8.02 4.72 13.28
N ILE A 47 -6.96 3.93 13.12
CA ILE A 47 -6.47 2.99 14.13
C ILE A 47 -5.29 3.61 14.86
N LYS A 48 -5.34 3.58 16.19
CA LYS A 48 -4.23 3.99 17.06
C LYS A 48 -3.14 2.92 17.03
N ILE A 49 -1.96 3.27 16.54
CA ILE A 49 -0.82 2.34 16.40
C ILE A 49 0.14 2.47 17.58
N ALA A 50 0.39 3.71 18.02
CA ALA A 50 1.28 3.98 19.14
C ALA A 50 0.88 5.29 19.81
N GLU A 51 1.16 5.38 21.10
CA GLU A 51 0.96 6.56 21.93
C GLU A 51 2.20 6.88 22.73
N ASP A 52 2.16 8.04 23.37
CA ASP A 52 3.21 8.50 24.26
C ASP A 52 4.60 8.60 23.60
N ILE A 53 4.64 8.84 22.28
CA ILE A 53 5.89 8.98 21.53
C ILE A 53 6.47 10.37 21.81
N SER A 54 7.60 10.41 22.50
CA SER A 54 8.22 11.65 22.98
C SER A 54 9.57 11.97 22.33
N THR A 55 10.11 11.09 21.49
CA THR A 55 11.41 11.31 20.84
C THR A 55 11.30 11.24 19.32
N THR A 56 11.93 12.18 18.63
CA THR A 56 11.97 12.19 17.15
C THR A 56 12.61 10.91 16.59
N GLU A 57 13.56 10.30 17.32
CA GLU A 57 14.15 9.02 16.90
C GLU A 57 13.12 7.89 16.84
N THR A 58 12.28 7.74 17.87
CA THR A 58 11.22 6.71 17.88
C THR A 58 10.14 6.99 16.84
N TRP A 59 9.80 8.26 16.61
CA TRP A 59 8.90 8.68 15.53
C TRP A 59 9.44 8.29 14.14
N ASN A 60 10.72 8.52 13.89
CA ASN A 60 11.39 8.15 12.64
C ASN A 60 11.49 6.62 12.46
N GLN A 61 11.64 5.87 13.55
CA GLN A 61 11.59 4.40 13.50
C GLN A 61 10.23 3.92 13.00
N PHE A 62 9.12 4.50 13.49
CA PHE A 62 7.79 4.21 12.96
C PHE A 62 7.68 4.53 11.47
N GLY A 63 8.21 5.67 11.04
CA GLY A 63 8.25 6.01 9.61
C GLY A 63 8.99 4.96 8.77
N THR A 64 10.11 4.46 9.27
CA THR A 64 10.87 3.39 8.62
C THR A 64 10.08 2.07 8.57
N TYR A 65 9.37 1.72 9.64
CA TYR A 65 8.49 0.55 9.65
C TYR A 65 7.36 0.69 8.63
N PHE A 66 6.73 1.85 8.53
CA PHE A 66 5.71 2.13 7.52
C PHE A 66 6.21 1.89 6.09
N TYR A 67 7.42 2.34 5.78
CA TYR A 67 8.05 2.06 4.50
C TYR A 67 8.30 0.57 4.25
N LEU A 68 8.91 -0.14 5.22
CA LEU A 68 9.18 -1.57 5.09
C LEU A 68 7.89 -2.37 4.89
N TRP A 69 6.85 -2.06 5.67
CA TRP A 69 5.56 -2.74 5.58
C TRP A 69 4.79 -2.37 4.31
N SER A 70 5.01 -1.19 3.72
CA SER A 70 4.40 -0.79 2.45
C SER A 70 4.84 -1.67 1.27
N ILE A 71 6.00 -2.33 1.35
CA ILE A 71 6.47 -3.24 0.30
C ILE A 71 5.50 -4.42 0.10
N LEU A 72 4.85 -4.87 1.17
CA LEU A 72 3.90 -5.98 1.10
C LEU A 72 2.69 -5.67 0.20
N PRO A 73 1.90 -4.61 0.42
CA PRO A 73 0.82 -4.23 -0.48
C PRO A 73 1.32 -3.90 -1.89
N PHE A 74 2.54 -3.36 -2.05
CA PHE A 74 3.11 -3.15 -3.38
C PHE A 74 3.32 -4.47 -4.14
N VAL A 75 3.93 -5.48 -3.51
CA VAL A 75 4.13 -6.80 -4.13
C VAL A 75 2.79 -7.45 -4.44
N LEU A 76 1.81 -7.38 -3.53
CA LEU A 76 0.46 -7.91 -3.74
C LEU A 76 -0.23 -7.21 -4.93
N THR A 77 -0.06 -5.90 -5.07
CA THR A 77 -0.56 -5.13 -6.21
C THR A 77 -0.02 -5.69 -7.53
N ILE A 78 1.29 -5.90 -7.63
CA ILE A 78 1.94 -6.45 -8.82
C ILE A 78 1.42 -7.86 -9.12
N VAL A 79 1.32 -8.72 -8.11
CA VAL A 79 0.85 -10.10 -8.27
C VAL A 79 -0.59 -10.14 -8.77
N CYS A 80 -1.48 -9.36 -8.16
CA CYS A 80 -2.88 -9.26 -8.56
C CYS A 80 -3.02 -8.70 -9.97
N TYR A 81 -2.28 -7.64 -10.31
CA TYR A 81 -2.30 -7.06 -11.65
C TYR A 81 -1.79 -8.04 -12.72
N ARG A 82 -0.71 -8.78 -12.45
CA ARG A 82 -0.21 -9.85 -13.33
C ARG A 82 -1.24 -10.96 -13.54
N LYS A 83 -1.98 -11.34 -12.49
CA LYS A 83 -3.08 -12.31 -12.62
C LYS A 83 -4.23 -11.77 -13.46
N PHE A 84 -4.60 -10.49 -13.30
CA PHE A 84 -5.58 -9.84 -14.15
C PHE A 84 -5.19 -9.92 -15.64
N LEU A 85 -3.95 -9.54 -15.98
CA LEU A 85 -3.46 -9.58 -17.37
C LEU A 85 -3.47 -10.99 -17.98
N LYS A 86 -3.24 -12.03 -17.18
CA LYS A 86 -3.31 -13.43 -17.64
C LYS A 86 -4.75 -13.92 -17.82
N LEU A 87 -5.69 -13.46 -17.00
CA LEU A 87 -7.07 -13.96 -16.97
C LEU A 87 -8.00 -13.19 -17.90
N VAL A 88 -7.74 -11.90 -18.11
CA VAL A 88 -8.45 -11.07 -19.09
C VAL A 88 -7.54 -10.93 -20.29
N PRO A 89 -7.68 -11.79 -21.32
CA PRO A 89 -6.92 -11.60 -22.55
C PRO A 89 -7.32 -10.26 -23.15
N THR A 90 -6.36 -9.32 -23.21
CA THR A 90 -6.45 -8.22 -24.16
C THR A 90 -6.56 -8.86 -25.53
N LYS A 91 -7.54 -8.42 -26.35
CA LYS A 91 -7.76 -8.97 -27.68
C LYS A 91 -6.54 -8.67 -28.57
N ASN A 92 -5.46 -9.42 -28.46
CA ASN A 92 -4.51 -9.60 -29.54
C ASN A 92 -5.04 -10.72 -30.44
N LYS A 93 -6.15 -10.41 -31.10
CA LYS A 93 -6.44 -10.91 -32.44
C LYS A 93 -6.59 -9.67 -33.32
N SER A 94 -5.47 -9.14 -33.80
CA SER A 94 -5.49 -8.41 -35.06
C SER A 94 -4.94 -9.37 -36.11
N PHE A 95 -5.81 -9.69 -37.05
CA PHE A 95 -5.56 -10.48 -38.24
C PHE A 95 -4.41 -9.91 -39.05
N ALA A 96 -3.47 -10.77 -39.46
CA ALA A 96 -2.77 -10.73 -40.75
C ALA A 96 -2.14 -12.11 -40.97
#